data_AF-Q1N103-F1
#
_entry.id   AF-Q1N103-F1
#
_cell.length_a   1.000
_cell.length_b   1.000
_cell.length_c   1.000
_cell.angle_alpha   90.00
_cell.angle_beta   90.00
_cell.angle_gamma   90.00
#
_symmetry.space_group_name_H-M   'P 1'
#
loop_
_entity.id
_entity.type
_entity.pdbx_description
1 polymer ?
#
loop_
_entity_poly.entity_id
_entity_poly.type
_entity_poly.pdbx_seq_one_letter_code
_entity_poly.pdbx_strand_id
1 'polypeptide(L)'
;MTARYMVRCLILILFMPLSFTVSAQCDRLFNRLMSAEPYLKDALQDLKKTCVNEIAKEDNRYWQCIDKRIDDSNASFEQFMLSSEVCDLENTQVGQY
;
A
#
# COMPACT_ATOMS: atom_id res chain seq x y z
N MET A 1 -31.57 -27.65 -9.35
CA MET A 1 -31.26 -26.30 -8.84
C MET A 1 -29.81 -26.28 -8.32
N THR A 2 -28.80 -26.29 -9.19
CA THR A 2 -27.38 -26.45 -8.74
C THR A 2 -26.36 -25.75 -9.65
N ALA A 3 -26.67 -25.57 -10.94
CA ALA A 3 -25.74 -24.94 -11.89
C ALA A 3 -25.53 -23.43 -11.67
N ARG A 4 -26.54 -22.70 -11.18
CA ARG A 4 -26.46 -21.24 -10.99
C ARG A 4 -25.51 -20.81 -9.86
N TYR A 5 -25.26 -21.69 -8.88
CA TYR A 5 -24.36 -21.42 -7.75
C TYR A 5 -22.89 -21.65 -8.11
N MET A 6 -22.59 -22.67 -8.94
CA MET A 6 -21.21 -22.95 -9.36
C MET A 6 -20.61 -21.83 -10.23
N VAL A 7 -21.42 -21.22 -11.10
CA VAL A 7 -20.97 -20.08 -11.93
C VAL A 7 -20.66 -18.84 -11.08
N ARG A 8 -21.43 -18.59 -10.00
CA ARG A 8 -21.16 -17.48 -9.06
C ARG A 8 -19.86 -17.69 -8.26
N CYS A 9 -19.53 -18.92 -7.89
CA CYS A 9 -18.25 -19.22 -7.24
C CYS A 9 -17.06 -19.08 -8.21
N LEU A 10 -17.20 -19.50 -9.46
CA LEU A 10 -16.15 -19.37 -10.48
C LEU A 10 -15.79 -17.91 -10.81
N ILE A 11 -16.77 -17.00 -10.81
CA ILE A 11 -16.54 -15.57 -11.04
C ILE A 11 -15.78 -14.93 -9.85
N LEU A 12 -16.06 -15.34 -8.61
CA LEU A 12 -15.34 -14.84 -7.43
C LEU A 12 -13.87 -15.32 -7.38
N ILE A 13 -13.58 -16.51 -7.90
CA ILE A 13 -12.21 -17.05 -7.94
C ILE A 13 -11.37 -16.38 -9.03
N LEU A 14 -11.97 -15.96 -10.15
CA LEU A 14 -11.25 -15.28 -11.23
C LEU A 14 -10.92 -13.80 -10.94
N PHE A 15 -11.61 -13.16 -9.97
CA PHE A 15 -11.36 -11.78 -9.57
C PHE A 15 -10.42 -11.63 -8.35
N MET A 16 -10.07 -12.72 -7.67
CA MET A 16 -9.04 -12.71 -6.62
C MET A 16 -7.71 -13.16 -7.20
N PRO A 17 -6.93 -12.22 -7.76
CA PRO A 17 -5.59 -12.09 -7.16
C PRO A 17 -5.06 -10.65 -7.07
N LEU A 18 -5.70 -9.66 -7.71
CA LEU A 18 -5.11 -8.31 -7.78
C LEU A 18 -5.23 -7.55 -6.46
N SER A 19 -6.38 -7.58 -5.80
CA SER A 19 -6.57 -6.85 -4.53
C SER A 19 -5.72 -7.41 -3.38
N PHE A 20 -5.30 -8.67 -3.46
CA PHE A 20 -4.57 -9.38 -2.41
C PHE A 20 -3.06 -9.06 -2.44
N THR A 21 -2.49 -8.87 -3.63
CA THR A 21 -1.09 -8.42 -3.77
C THR A 21 -0.94 -6.94 -3.46
N VAL A 22 -1.94 -6.14 -3.82
CA VAL A 22 -1.99 -4.69 -3.54
C VAL A 22 -2.00 -4.41 -2.04
N SER A 23 -2.78 -5.17 -1.25
CA SER A 23 -2.80 -4.97 0.20
C SER A 23 -1.47 -5.34 0.87
N ALA A 24 -0.77 -6.36 0.35
CA ALA A 24 0.43 -6.92 0.98
C ALA A 24 1.59 -5.91 1.13
N GLN A 25 1.75 -4.98 0.18
CA GLN A 25 2.79 -3.93 0.28
C GLN A 25 2.46 -2.94 1.41
N CYS A 26 1.27 -2.36 1.39
CA CYS A 26 0.81 -1.43 2.42
C CYS A 26 0.78 -2.12 3.80
N ASP A 27 0.33 -3.38 3.86
CA ASP A 27 0.33 -4.17 5.09
C ASP A 27 1.72 -4.26 5.68
N ARG A 28 2.75 -4.60 4.88
CA ARG A 28 4.12 -4.72 5.36
C ARG A 28 4.66 -3.38 5.88
N LEU A 29 4.48 -2.30 5.11
CA LEU A 29 4.97 -0.98 5.45
C LEU A 29 4.36 -0.48 6.77
N PHE A 30 3.04 -0.46 6.82
CA PHE A 30 2.31 0.14 7.92
C PHE A 30 2.30 -0.73 9.18
N ASN A 31 2.33 -2.06 9.06
CA ASN A 31 2.46 -2.92 10.24
C ASN A 31 3.81 -2.71 10.95
N ARG A 32 4.90 -2.43 10.21
CA ARG A 32 6.20 -2.09 10.79
C ARG A 32 6.13 -0.76 11.56
N LEU A 33 5.61 0.29 10.92
CA LEU A 33 5.42 1.60 11.55
C LEU A 33 4.54 1.53 12.80
N MET A 34 3.41 0.81 12.73
CA MET A 34 2.52 0.63 13.88
C MET A 34 3.18 -0.18 15.01
N SER A 35 4.10 -1.10 14.69
CA SER A 35 4.86 -1.84 15.69
C SER A 35 5.95 -1.00 16.34
N ALA A 36 6.57 -0.08 15.59
CA ALA A 36 7.58 0.83 16.10
C ALA A 36 6.96 1.93 16.97
N GLU A 37 5.83 2.49 16.53
CA GLU A 37 5.19 3.65 17.15
C GLU A 37 3.68 3.40 17.32
N PRO A 38 3.28 2.59 18.31
CA PRO A 38 1.89 2.20 18.50
C PRO A 38 0.96 3.35 18.85
N TYR A 39 1.48 4.47 19.34
CA TYR A 39 0.70 5.68 19.61
C TYR A 39 0.20 6.38 18.33
N LEU A 40 0.78 6.08 17.17
CA LEU A 40 0.34 6.59 15.86
C LEU A 40 -0.60 5.63 15.13
N LYS A 41 -0.98 4.51 15.76
CA LYS A 41 -1.71 3.42 15.09
C LYS A 41 -2.95 3.87 14.33
N ASP A 42 -3.77 4.75 14.90
CA ASP A 42 -5.00 5.21 14.25
C ASP A 42 -4.70 6.05 13.01
N ALA A 43 -3.74 6.98 13.10
CA ALA A 43 -3.30 7.79 11.96
C ALA A 43 -2.65 6.93 10.87
N LEU A 44 -1.83 5.95 11.25
CA LEU A 44 -1.19 5.00 10.32
C LEU A 44 -2.20 4.05 9.67
N GLN A 45 -3.29 3.71 10.35
CA GLN A 45 -4.37 2.92 9.76
C GLN A 45 -5.11 3.67 8.66
N ASP A 46 -5.35 4.97 8.84
CA ASP A 46 -5.97 5.78 7.79
C ASP A 46 -5.03 5.96 6.60
N LEU A 47 -3.74 6.18 6.85
CA LEU A 47 -2.74 6.27 5.78
C LEU A 47 -2.56 4.96 5.01
N LYS A 48 -2.67 3.82 5.70
CA LYS A 48 -2.70 2.49 5.08
C LYS A 48 -3.87 2.33 4.11
N LYS A 49 -5.06 2.85 4.44
CA LYS A 49 -6.22 2.81 3.53
C LYS A 49 -5.96 3.64 2.27
N THR A 50 -5.32 4.80 2.41
CA THR A 50 -4.90 5.63 1.27
C THR A 50 -3.95 4.86 0.36
N CYS A 51 -2.93 4.22 0.92
CA CYS A 51 -2.01 3.37 0.18
C CYS A 51 -2.72 2.27 -0.63
N VAL A 52 -3.62 1.52 0.02
CA VAL A 52 -4.38 0.45 -0.67
C VAL A 52 -5.22 1.02 -1.81
N ASN A 53 -5.86 2.17 -1.60
CA ASN A 53 -6.70 2.81 -2.61
C ASN A 53 -5.91 3.36 -3.79
N GLU A 54 -4.73 3.93 -3.56
CA GLU A 54 -3.88 4.52 -4.61
C GLU A 54 -3.22 3.43 -5.46
N ILE A 55 -2.70 2.38 -4.82
CA ILE A 55 -2.16 1.22 -5.55
C ILE A 55 -3.28 0.51 -6.33
N ALA A 56 -4.51 0.43 -5.79
CA ALA A 56 -5.66 -0.13 -6.52
C ALA A 56 -6.07 0.71 -7.75
N LYS A 57 -5.67 1.99 -7.81
CA LYS A 57 -5.85 2.88 -8.97
C LYS A 57 -4.64 2.88 -9.91
N GLU A 58 -3.74 1.92 -9.76
CA GLU A 58 -2.46 1.80 -10.49
C GLU A 58 -1.44 2.93 -10.22
N ASP A 59 -1.67 3.78 -9.22
CA ASP A 59 -0.70 4.78 -8.78
C ASP A 59 0.12 4.25 -7.60
N ASN A 60 1.12 3.41 -7.90
CA ASN A 60 1.93 2.72 -6.90
C ASN A 60 3.36 3.24 -6.77
N ARG A 61 3.79 4.17 -7.63
CA ARG A 61 5.20 4.61 -7.72
C ARG A 61 5.66 5.29 -6.43
N TYR A 62 4.80 6.15 -5.88
CA TYR A 62 5.04 6.82 -4.61
C TYR A 62 5.21 5.81 -3.47
N TRP A 63 4.30 4.85 -3.33
CA TRP A 63 4.35 3.84 -2.28
C TRP A 63 5.50 2.85 -2.43
N GLN A 64 5.88 2.48 -3.66
CA GLN A 64 7.07 1.68 -3.93
C GLN A 64 8.35 2.41 -3.55
N CYS A 65 8.45 3.71 -3.82
CA CYS A 65 9.58 4.52 -3.41
C CYS A 65 9.71 4.58 -1.88
N ILE A 66 8.60 4.77 -1.17
CA ILE A 66 8.59 4.78 0.30
C ILE A 66 9.01 3.42 0.85
N ASP A 67 8.42 2.33 0.34
CA ASP A 67 8.70 0.98 0.83
C ASP A 67 10.19 0.64 0.69
N LYS A 68 10.80 0.96 -0.45
CA LYS A 68 12.24 0.76 -0.67
C LYS A 68 13.12 1.53 0.33
N ARG A 69 12.75 2.79 0.62
CA ARG A 69 13.54 3.66 1.51
C ARG A 69 13.40 3.28 2.99
N ILE A 70 12.23 2.80 3.40
CA ILE A 70 12.00 2.32 4.76
C ILE A 70 12.57 0.92 4.98
N ASP A 71 12.67 0.07 3.95
CA ASP A 71 13.28 -1.26 4.09
C ASP A 71 14.77 -1.20 4.47
N ASP A 72 15.48 -0.17 4.00
CA ASP A 72 16.90 0.05 4.27
C ASP A 72 17.19 0.63 5.66
N SER A 73 16.16 0.93 6.46
CA SER A 73 16.31 1.71 7.69
C SER A 73 15.35 1.32 8.82
N ASN A 74 15.63 1.75 10.06
CA ASN A 74 14.77 1.45 11.22
C ASN A 74 13.42 2.17 11.05
N ALA A 75 12.37 1.43 10.71
CA ALA A 75 11.04 1.98 10.46
C ALA A 75 10.53 2.87 11.61
N SER A 76 10.55 4.19 11.41
CA SER A 76 9.93 5.21 12.26
C SER A 76 9.08 6.16 11.42
N PHE A 77 8.13 6.84 12.04
CA PHE A 77 7.29 7.83 11.36
C PHE A 77 8.11 9.01 10.83
N GLU A 78 9.18 9.40 11.53
CA GLU A 78 10.11 10.43 11.05
C GLU A 78 10.77 10.02 9.72
N GLN A 79 11.27 8.79 9.63
CA GLN A 79 11.82 8.27 8.37
C GLN A 79 10.77 8.11 7.29
N PHE A 80 9.54 7.76 7.67
CA PHE A 80 8.41 7.73 6.75
C PHE A 80 8.14 9.12 6.15
N MET A 81 8.12 10.17 6.97
CA MET A 81 7.93 11.55 6.51
C MET A 81 9.06 12.01 5.57
N LEU A 82 10.32 11.78 5.96
CA LEU A 82 11.47 12.12 5.12
C LEU A 82 11.46 11.35 3.80
N SER A 83 11.06 10.08 3.82
CA SER A 83 10.93 9.27 2.59
C SER A 83 9.79 9.78 1.72
N SER A 84 8.65 10.15 2.32
CA SER A 84 7.51 10.72 1.61
C SER A 84 7.88 11.98 0.85
N GLU A 85 8.56 12.94 1.47
CA GLU A 85 8.95 14.20 0.81
C GLU A 85 9.81 13.95 -0.42
N VAL A 86 10.79 13.05 -0.33
CA VAL A 86 11.63 12.75 -1.48
C VAL A 86 10.89 11.97 -2.55
N CYS A 87 10.05 11.01 -2.18
CA CYS A 87 9.26 10.25 -3.14
C CYS A 87 8.21 11.12 -3.85
N ASP A 88 7.70 12.16 -3.20
CA ASP A 88 6.79 13.13 -3.82
C ASP A 88 7.52 13.99 -4.87
N LEU A 89 8.76 14.42 -4.56
CA LEU A 89 9.63 15.10 -5.53
C LEU A 89 9.95 14.21 -6.74
N GLU A 90 10.27 12.94 -6.50
CA GLU A 90 10.54 11.97 -7.58
C GLU A 90 9.30 11.69 -8.43
N ASN A 91 8.12 11.55 -7.82
CA ASN A 91 6.87 11.31 -8.55
C ASN A 91 6.44 12.55 -9.38
N THR A 92 6.73 13.75 -8.89
CA THR A 92 6.41 15.01 -9.58
C THR A 92 7.36 15.29 -10.76
N GLN A 93 8.65 14.99 -10.62
CA GLN A 93 9.64 15.21 -11.69
C GLN A 93 9.45 14.26 -12.89
N VAL A 94 8.90 13.05 -12.66
CA VAL A 94 8.61 12.10 -13.73
C VAL A 94 7.37 12.51 -14.56
N GLY A 95 6.55 13.44 -14.07
CA GLY A 95 5.38 13.99 -14.80
C GLY A 95 5.68 15.13 -15.78
N GLN A 96 6.95 15.52 -15.97
CA GLN A 96 7.34 16.67 -16.81
C GLN A 96 7.98 16.30 -18.16
N TYR A 97 7.82 15.06 -18.66
CA TYR A 97 8.32 14.64 -19.98
C TYR A 97 7.23 14.01 -20.85
#